data_AF-A0A845HGV5-F1
#
_entry.id   AF-A0A845HGV5-F1
#
_cell.length_a   1.000
_cell.length_b   1.000
_cell.length_c   1.000
_cell.angle_alpha   90.00
_cell.angle_beta   90.00
_cell.angle_gamma   90.00
#
_symmetry.space_group_name_H-M   'P 1'
#
loop_
_entity.id
_entity.type
_entity.pdbx_description
1 polymer ?
#
loop_
_entity_poly.entity_id
_entity_poly.type
_entity_poly.pdbx_seq_one_letter_code
_entity_poly.pdbx_strand_id
1 'polypeptide(L)'
;MLRHSGRNQFGDHGSPTNGTSLSAAPSEYDRKMWQLHRQLHADLVARFSNRWLKLFADKSKKEAWLMLHNHSSRNLSLATFYKHAAQYSSFEEYLLYRLVSDIPSALKRLGVPPDEIVAEMMKYADCGRYYVTYGAGKELFGTVHG
;
A
#
# COMPACT_ATOMS: atom_id res chain seq x y z
N MET A 1 19.21 -10.16 -12.63
CA MET A 1 18.69 -11.41 -12.01
C MET A 1 18.24 -11.09 -10.60
N LEU A 2 16.94 -10.94 -10.37
CA LEU A 2 16.36 -10.80 -9.02
C LEU A 2 15.49 -12.02 -8.78
N ARG A 3 15.91 -12.85 -7.82
CA ARG A 3 15.24 -14.09 -7.42
C ARG A 3 13.96 -13.71 -6.66
N HIS A 4 12.80 -14.03 -7.21
CA HIS A 4 11.54 -13.98 -6.47
C HIS A 4 11.48 -15.17 -5.50
N SER A 5 11.35 -14.88 -4.21
CA SER A 5 11.14 -15.88 -3.16
C SER A 5 9.73 -16.46 -3.32
N GLY A 6 9.62 -17.63 -3.94
CA GLY A 6 8.37 -18.37 -4.13
C GLY A 6 7.84 -19.01 -2.84
N ARG A 7 7.40 -18.18 -1.90
CA ARG A 7 6.69 -18.63 -0.68
C ARG A 7 5.21 -18.28 -0.76
N ASN A 8 4.35 -19.27 -0.52
CA ASN A 8 2.93 -19.06 -0.32
C ASN A 8 2.64 -18.56 1.12
N GLN A 9 1.36 -18.33 1.46
CA GLN A 9 0.92 -17.80 2.76
C GLN A 9 1.30 -18.64 4.00
N PHE A 10 1.87 -19.83 3.81
CA PHE A 10 2.33 -20.74 4.87
C PHE A 10 3.86 -20.82 4.97
N GLY A 11 4.62 -20.08 4.15
CA GLY A 11 6.08 -20.05 4.20
C GLY A 11 6.77 -21.21 3.48
N ASP A 12 6.03 -22.07 2.78
CA ASP A 12 6.59 -23.20 2.04
C ASP A 12 7.22 -22.78 0.71
N HIS A 13 8.37 -23.37 0.40
CA HIS A 13 9.00 -23.28 -0.92
C HIS A 13 8.13 -24.03 -1.92
N GLY A 14 7.58 -23.32 -2.90
CA GLY A 14 6.66 -23.84 -3.90
C GLY A 14 7.15 -25.14 -4.56
N SER A 15 6.61 -26.26 -4.08
CA SER A 15 6.39 -27.45 -4.90
C SER A 15 4.88 -27.57 -5.06
N PRO A 16 4.33 -27.58 -6.29
CA PRO A 16 2.91 -27.85 -6.48
C PRO A 16 2.66 -29.30 -6.06
N THR A 17 2.03 -29.51 -4.91
CA THR A 17 1.50 -30.83 -4.57
C THR A 17 0.40 -31.15 -5.58
N ASN A 18 0.70 -32.12 -6.45
CA ASN A 18 -0.19 -32.69 -7.45
C ASN A 18 -1.63 -32.82 -6.90
N GLY A 19 -2.58 -32.12 -7.53
CA GLY A 19 -4.00 -32.49 -7.46
C GLY A 19 -4.86 -31.84 -6.38
N THR A 20 -4.47 -30.72 -5.76
CA THR A 20 -5.43 -29.94 -4.95
C THR A 20 -5.99 -28.79 -5.79
N SER A 21 -7.22 -28.95 -6.26
CA SER A 21 -8.00 -27.86 -6.87
C SER A 21 -7.99 -26.66 -5.91
N LEU A 22 -7.32 -25.57 -6.30
CA LEU A 22 -7.35 -24.31 -5.58
C LEU A 22 -8.83 -23.90 -5.46
N SER A 23 -9.40 -23.99 -4.27
CA SER A 23 -10.71 -23.41 -3.97
C SER A 23 -10.67 -21.93 -4.39
N ALA A 24 -11.38 -21.60 -5.48
CA ALA A 24 -11.36 -20.29 -6.12
C ALA A 24 -11.94 -19.14 -5.24
N ALA A 25 -12.54 -19.48 -4.10
CA ALA A 25 -13.14 -18.52 -3.17
C ALA A 25 -12.23 -18.26 -1.96
N PRO A 26 -12.08 -16.98 -1.52
CA PRO A 26 -11.36 -16.63 -0.31
C PRO A 26 -11.96 -17.32 0.91
N SER A 27 -11.10 -17.85 1.78
CA SER A 27 -11.54 -18.46 3.04
C SER A 27 -12.14 -17.42 3.99
N GLU A 28 -12.86 -17.87 5.01
CA GLU A 28 -13.36 -16.99 6.08
C GLU A 28 -12.20 -16.25 6.77
N TYR A 29 -11.07 -16.93 6.96
CA TYR A 29 -9.86 -16.35 7.52
C TYR A 29 -9.31 -15.21 6.64
N ASP A 30 -9.26 -15.40 5.31
CA ASP A 30 -8.79 -14.36 4.39
C ASP A 30 -9.69 -13.13 4.42
N ARG A 31 -11.01 -13.32 4.47
CA ARG A 31 -11.97 -12.23 4.61
C ARG A 31 -11.76 -11.46 5.91
N LYS A 32 -11.56 -12.16 7.02
CA LYS A 32 -11.27 -11.55 8.32
C LYS A 32 -10.00 -10.71 8.29
N MET A 33 -8.94 -11.22 7.66
CA MET A 33 -7.66 -10.50 7.56
C MET A 33 -7.76 -9.28 6.63
N TRP A 34 -8.51 -9.35 5.53
CA TRP A 34 -8.80 -8.19 4.69
C TRP A 34 -9.58 -7.11 5.44
N GLN A 35 -10.59 -7.51 6.21
CA GLN A 35 -11.38 -6.57 7.01
C GLN A 35 -10.52 -5.90 8.09
N LEU A 36 -9.67 -6.68 8.78
CA LEU A 36 -8.73 -6.15 9.76
C LEU A 36 -7.78 -5.13 9.12
N HIS A 37 -7.17 -5.47 7.98
CA HIS A 37 -6.26 -4.58 7.29
C HIS A 37 -6.96 -3.28 6.85
N ARG A 38 -8.19 -3.38 6.32
CA ARG A 38 -8.99 -2.20 5.96
C ARG A 38 -9.28 -1.32 7.18
N GLN A 39 -9.62 -1.93 8.32
CA GLN A 39 -9.87 -1.19 9.55
C GLN A 39 -8.61 -0.45 10.02
N LEU A 40 -7.45 -1.10 10.02
CA LEU A 40 -6.19 -0.47 10.41
C LEU A 40 -5.81 0.70 9.48
N HIS A 41 -6.04 0.56 8.17
CA HIS A 41 -5.87 1.69 7.24
C HIS A 41 -6.84 2.83 7.52
N ALA A 42 -8.10 2.54 7.79
CA ALA A 42 -9.08 3.57 8.15
C ALA A 42 -8.66 4.32 9.42
N ASP A 43 -8.19 3.60 10.45
CA ASP A 43 -7.71 4.19 11.71
C ASP A 43 -6.43 5.01 11.52
N LEU A 44 -5.53 4.59 10.64
CA LEU A 44 -4.33 5.35 10.26
C LEU A 44 -4.72 6.65 9.54
N VAL A 45 -5.61 6.56 8.55
CA VAL A 45 -6.11 7.71 7.79
C VAL A 45 -6.83 8.70 8.71
N ALA A 46 -7.69 8.23 9.61
CA ALA A 46 -8.39 9.10 10.56
C ALA A 46 -7.42 9.91 11.44
N ARG A 47 -6.32 9.30 11.88
CA ARG A 47 -5.31 9.97 12.73
C ARG A 47 -4.38 10.91 11.96
N PHE A 48 -3.96 10.53 10.75
CA PHE A 48 -2.85 11.21 10.07
C PHE A 48 -3.24 11.98 8.81
N SER A 49 -4.43 11.79 8.24
CA SER A 49 -4.87 12.43 6.99
C SER A 49 -4.72 13.95 7.01
N ASN A 50 -5.22 14.62 8.06
CA ASN A 50 -5.15 16.09 8.14
C ASN A 50 -3.70 16.60 8.15
N ARG A 51 -2.82 15.98 8.95
CA ARG A 51 -1.40 16.35 8.99
C ARG A 51 -0.72 16.04 7.65
N TRP A 52 -1.06 14.91 7.05
CA TRP A 52 -0.54 14.46 5.77
C TRP A 52 -0.91 15.40 4.63
N LEU A 53 -2.20 15.71 4.45
CA LEU A 53 -2.67 16.63 3.43
C LEU A 53 -2.10 18.04 3.62
N LYS A 54 -1.96 18.49 4.87
CA LYS A 54 -1.35 19.79 5.19
C LYS A 54 0.11 19.91 4.73
N LEU A 55 0.88 18.82 4.64
CA LEU A 55 2.24 18.86 4.07
C LEU A 55 2.26 19.29 2.59
N PHE A 56 1.14 19.12 1.88
CA PHE A 56 1.04 19.36 0.44
C PHE A 56 0.10 20.51 0.07
N ALA A 57 -0.56 21.15 1.04
CA ALA A 57 -1.59 22.17 0.79
C ALA A 57 -1.09 23.33 -0.10
N ASP A 58 0.14 23.78 0.13
CA ASP A 58 0.76 24.88 -0.62
C ASP A 58 1.68 24.39 -1.75
N LYS A 59 1.58 23.11 -2.14
CA LYS A 59 2.45 22.48 -3.13
C LYS A 59 1.70 22.22 -4.43
N SER A 60 2.37 22.48 -5.55
CA SER A 60 1.93 21.97 -6.83
C SER A 60 1.98 20.44 -6.85
N LYS A 61 1.17 19.80 -7.69
CA LYS A 61 1.18 18.34 -7.89
C LYS A 61 2.59 17.80 -8.21
N LYS A 62 3.38 18.57 -8.97
CA LYS A 62 4.77 18.23 -9.31
C LYS A 62 5.67 18.24 -8.09
N GLU A 63 5.58 19.27 -7.24
CA GLU A 63 6.38 19.35 -6.01
C GLU A 63 5.99 18.25 -5.03
N ALA A 64 4.70 18.00 -4.85
CA ALA A 64 4.21 16.89 -4.03
C ALA A 64 4.74 15.53 -4.54
N TRP A 65 4.75 15.31 -5.86
CA TRP A 65 5.34 14.11 -6.46
C TRP A 65 6.83 13.97 -6.17
N LEU A 66 7.60 15.04 -6.33
CA LEU A 66 9.03 15.06 -6.03
C LEU A 66 9.30 14.79 -4.55
N MET A 67 8.50 15.40 -3.67
CA MET A 67 8.56 15.16 -2.24
C MET A 67 8.35 13.68 -1.94
N LEU A 68 7.33 13.03 -2.52
CA LEU A 68 7.04 11.62 -2.29
C LEU A 68 8.17 10.68 -2.75
N HIS A 69 8.93 11.03 -3.79
CA HIS A 69 9.87 10.12 -4.47
C HIS A 69 11.37 10.47 -4.37
N ASN A 70 11.77 11.33 -3.40
CA ASN A 70 13.16 11.70 -3.06
C ASN A 70 14.29 10.93 -3.81
N HIS A 71 14.85 11.58 -4.84
CA HIS A 71 16.22 11.39 -5.35
C HIS A 71 16.74 9.99 -5.72
N SER A 72 15.92 8.94 -5.87
CA SER A 72 16.40 7.77 -6.62
C SER A 72 16.36 8.10 -8.11
N SER A 73 17.54 8.26 -8.71
CA SER A 73 17.89 8.69 -10.07
C SER A 73 17.26 7.92 -11.25
N ARG A 74 16.20 7.13 -11.03
CA ARG A 74 15.38 6.57 -12.10
C ARG A 74 14.19 7.50 -12.31
N ASN A 75 14.37 8.44 -13.24
CA ASN A 75 13.38 9.37 -13.80
C ASN A 75 11.94 8.84 -13.76
N LEU A 76 11.25 9.07 -12.64
CA LEU A 76 9.80 8.93 -12.59
C LEU A 76 9.23 10.17 -13.27
N SER A 77 9.02 10.04 -14.58
CA SER A 77 8.49 11.11 -15.43
C SER A 77 7.18 11.66 -14.86
N LEU A 78 6.93 12.94 -15.12
CA LEU A 78 5.62 13.55 -14.85
C LEU A 78 4.47 12.76 -15.52
N ALA A 79 4.74 12.12 -16.66
CA ALA A 79 3.76 11.26 -17.33
C ALA A 79 3.39 10.03 -16.46
N THR A 80 4.37 9.42 -15.78
CA THR A 80 4.14 8.32 -14.83
C THR A 80 3.27 8.77 -13.66
N PHE A 81 3.54 9.96 -13.12
CA PHE A 81 2.72 10.56 -12.08
C PHE A 81 1.28 10.74 -12.53
N TYR A 82 1.04 11.35 -13.70
CA TYR A 82 -0.30 11.57 -14.21
C TYR A 82 -1.04 10.26 -14.49
N LYS A 83 -0.35 9.22 -15.00
CA LYS A 83 -0.94 7.88 -15.19
C LYS A 83 -1.43 7.30 -13.86
N HIS A 84 -0.65 7.42 -12.79
CA HIS A 84 -1.04 6.93 -11.47
C HIS A 84 -2.15 7.77 -10.84
N ALA A 85 -2.02 9.10 -10.85
CA ALA A 85 -2.99 10.00 -10.23
C ALA A 85 -4.37 9.95 -10.92
N ALA A 86 -4.41 9.69 -12.23
CA ALA A 86 -5.66 9.56 -12.99
C ALA A 86 -6.52 8.35 -12.58
N GLN A 87 -5.98 7.40 -11.81
CA GLN A 87 -6.73 6.25 -11.31
C GLN A 87 -7.60 6.57 -10.09
N TYR A 88 -7.44 7.77 -9.51
CA TYR A 88 -8.14 8.25 -8.31
C TYR A 88 -9.10 9.38 -8.68
N SER A 89 -10.18 9.52 -7.92
CA SER A 89 -11.19 10.56 -8.16
C SER A 89 -10.64 11.98 -7.94
N SER A 90 -9.62 12.11 -7.08
CA SER A 90 -8.99 13.37 -6.76
C SER A 90 -7.50 13.21 -6.42
N PHE A 91 -6.78 14.33 -6.43
CA PHE A 91 -5.38 14.34 -6.01
C PHE A 91 -5.24 14.07 -4.49
N GLU A 92 -6.20 14.50 -3.69
CA GLU A 92 -6.23 14.22 -2.25
C GLU A 92 -6.40 12.72 -1.98
N GLU A 93 -7.30 12.05 -2.70
CA GLU A 93 -7.47 10.60 -2.60
C GLU A 93 -6.18 9.86 -2.98
N TYR A 94 -5.48 10.32 -4.02
CA TYR A 94 -4.17 9.80 -4.38
C TYR A 94 -3.14 10.00 -3.24
N LEU A 95 -3.10 11.17 -2.60
CA LEU A 95 -2.20 11.42 -1.47
C LEU A 95 -2.53 10.51 -0.28
N LEU A 96 -3.81 10.31 0.04
CA LEU A 96 -4.23 9.39 1.11
C LEU A 96 -3.87 7.94 0.78
N TYR A 97 -3.98 7.53 -0.48
CA TYR A 97 -3.43 6.23 -0.91
C TYR A 97 -1.92 6.15 -0.63
N ARG A 98 -1.16 7.21 -0.93
CA ARG A 98 0.29 7.22 -0.66
C ARG A 98 0.62 7.06 0.82
N LEU A 99 -0.19 7.64 1.72
CA LEU A 99 -0.06 7.47 3.17
C LEU A 99 -0.13 6.00 3.60
N VAL A 100 -1.07 5.23 3.04
CA VAL A 100 -1.26 3.80 3.42
C VAL A 100 -0.39 2.83 2.62
N SER A 101 0.05 3.22 1.41
CA SER A 101 0.90 2.36 0.56
C SER A 101 2.35 2.26 1.02
N ASP A 102 2.82 3.23 1.81
CA ASP A 102 4.18 3.30 2.34
C ASP A 102 4.15 3.99 3.72
N ILE A 103 3.48 3.33 4.66
CA ILE A 103 3.24 3.83 6.03
C ILE A 103 4.56 4.29 6.69
N PRO A 104 5.67 3.51 6.69
CA PRO A 104 6.90 3.93 7.36
C PRO A 104 7.45 5.24 6.80
N SER A 105 7.51 5.38 5.47
CA SER A 105 8.04 6.59 4.84
C SER A 105 7.10 7.78 5.05
N ALA A 106 5.79 7.56 5.00
CA ALA A 106 4.80 8.61 5.24
C ALA A 106 4.86 9.13 6.68
N LEU A 107 4.88 8.24 7.67
CA LEU A 107 4.99 8.62 9.09
C LEU A 107 6.34 9.29 9.40
N LYS A 108 7.43 8.82 8.79
CA LYS A 108 8.74 9.50 8.89
C LYS A 108 8.69 10.93 8.38
N ARG A 109 8.00 11.19 7.26
CA ARG A 109 7.80 12.55 6.71
C ARG A 109 6.93 13.43 7.60
N LEU A 110 6.02 12.82 8.36
CA LEU A 110 5.21 13.49 9.36
C LEU A 110 5.97 13.79 10.66
N GLY A 111 7.24 13.35 10.76
CA GLY A 111 8.07 13.53 11.95
C GLY A 111 7.70 12.59 13.10
N VAL A 112 7.04 11.46 12.82
CA VAL A 112 6.72 10.45 13.83
C VAL A 112 8.01 9.75 14.29
N PRO A 113 8.24 9.58 15.61
CA PRO A 113 9.41 8.89 16.15
C PRO A 113 9.54 7.43 15.62
N PRO A 114 10.77 6.91 15.44
CA PRO A 114 10.97 5.57 14.90
C PRO A 114 10.30 4.44 15.69
N ASP A 115 10.25 4.55 17.03
CA ASP A 115 9.60 3.61 17.93
C ASP A 115 8.08 3.58 17.73
N GLU A 116 7.45 4.74 17.57
CA GLU A 116 6.03 4.84 17.21
C GLU A 116 5.73 4.27 15.82
N ILE A 117 6.63 4.46 14.86
CA ILE A 117 6.51 3.85 13.52
C ILE A 117 6.54 2.32 13.62
N VAL A 118 7.48 1.77 14.41
CA VAL A 118 7.56 0.33 14.64
C VAL A 118 6.29 -0.17 15.32
N ALA A 119 5.80 0.51 16.36
CA ALA A 119 4.57 0.16 17.05
C ALA A 119 3.35 0.17 16.11
N GLU A 120 3.27 1.14 15.20
CA GLU A 120 2.22 1.20 14.19
C GLU A 120 2.32 0.04 13.19
N MET A 121 3.53 -0.29 12.71
CA MET A 121 3.75 -1.41 11.79
C MET A 121 3.44 -2.77 12.43
N MET A 122 3.68 -2.92 13.73
CA MET A 122 3.37 -4.15 14.46
C MET A 122 1.87 -4.47 14.49
N LYS A 123 0.98 -3.48 14.33
CA LYS A 123 -0.47 -3.72 14.19
C LYS A 123 -0.81 -4.54 12.95
N TYR A 124 0.04 -4.47 11.93
CA TYR A 124 -0.11 -5.20 10.68
C TYR A 124 0.64 -6.55 10.69
N ALA A 125 1.18 -7.01 11.82
CA ALA A 125 1.96 -8.26 11.86
C ALA A 125 1.19 -9.46 11.27
N ASP A 126 -0.11 -9.55 11.57
CA ASP A 126 -0.95 -10.67 11.13
C ASP A 126 -1.58 -10.46 9.74
N CYS A 127 -1.94 -9.21 9.42
CA CYS A 127 -2.69 -8.88 8.21
C CYS A 127 -1.89 -8.14 7.13
N GLY A 128 -0.63 -7.79 7.38
CA GLY A 128 0.18 -6.95 6.49
C GLY A 128 0.52 -7.61 5.15
N ARG A 129 0.41 -8.95 5.08
CA ARG A 129 0.52 -9.74 3.85
C ARG A 129 -0.74 -9.70 2.97
N TYR A 130 -1.86 -9.23 3.51
CA TYR A 130 -3.14 -9.18 2.82
C TYR A 130 -3.26 -7.86 2.07
N TYR A 131 -3.55 -7.92 0.78
CA TYR A 131 -3.78 -6.73 -0.03
C TYR A 131 -5.21 -6.22 0.15
N VAL A 132 -5.39 -4.90 0.29
CA VAL A 132 -6.70 -4.25 0.32
C VAL A 132 -6.79 -3.26 -0.85
N THR A 133 -7.88 -3.31 -1.61
CA THR A 133 -8.12 -2.45 -2.78
C THR A 133 -8.74 -1.12 -2.37
N TYR A 134 -8.29 -0.02 -3.00
CA TYR A 134 -8.79 1.34 -2.82
C TYR A 134 -9.03 1.99 -4.19
N GLY A 135 -10.24 2.53 -4.45
CA GLY A 135 -10.56 3.25 -5.69
C GLY A 135 -11.15 2.41 -6.85
N ALA A 136 -11.25 3.01 -8.04
CA ALA A 136 -12.04 2.52 -9.20
C ALA A 136 -11.22 2.01 -10.41
N GLY A 137 -9.88 2.00 -10.35
CA GLY A 137 -9.02 1.61 -11.50
C GLY A 137 -8.81 0.09 -11.66
N LYS A 138 -8.76 -0.39 -12.92
CA LYS A 138 -8.64 -1.81 -13.31
C LYS A 138 -7.25 -2.47 -13.13
N GLU A 139 -6.17 -1.70 -13.03
CA GLU A 139 -4.78 -2.22 -12.81
C GLU A 139 -4.32 -2.13 -11.34
N LEU A 140 -5.24 -1.88 -10.42
CA LEU A 140 -4.91 -1.59 -9.03
C LEU A 140 -5.11 -2.83 -8.15
N PHE A 141 -3.99 -3.55 -7.98
CA PHE A 141 -3.76 -4.66 -7.03
C PHE A 141 -4.89 -5.68 -6.96
N GLY A 142 -4.95 -6.51 -7.99
CA GLY A 142 -5.87 -7.62 -8.09
C GLY A 142 -5.40 -8.60 -9.15
N THR A 143 -4.29 -9.28 -8.89
CA THR A 143 -4.03 -10.59 -9.50
C THR A 143 -3.15 -11.39 -8.56
N VAL A 144 -3.77 -12.35 -7.86
CA VAL A 144 -3.21 -13.70 -7.98
C VAL A 144 -3.31 -13.97 -9.47
N HIS A 145 -2.18 -13.90 -10.19
CA HIS A 145 -2.15 -14.46 -11.53
C HIS A 145 -2.55 -15.92 -11.38
N GLY A 146 -3.60 -16.31 -12.12
CA GLY A 146 -4.06 -17.69 -12.18
C GLY A 146 -2.98 -18.66 -12.65
#